data_AF-A0A0F9AWF2-F1
#
_entry.id   AF-A0A0F9AWF2-F1
#
_cell.length_a   1.000
_cell.length_b   1.000
_cell.length_c   1.000
_cell.angle_alpha   90.00
_cell.angle_beta   90.00
_cell.angle_gamma   90.00
#
_symmetry.space_group_name_H-M   'P 1'
#
loop_
_entity.id
_entity.type
_entity.pdbx_description
1 polymer ?
#
loop_
_entity_poly.entity_id
_entity_poly.type
_entity_poly.pdbx_seq_one_letter_code
_entity_poly.pdbx_strand_id
1 'polypeptide(L)'
;MQLKKENKPCRTKRCRNPRIWGRARCWDCVRRSYYSRKLKRKERRKRPGCAPSRGGAGWQRARKAVSGSSCAICGAKPGPPRLTSSGLRSFAHSVDHILASRFITQHNLGDPNAKVNLVALCQKCHPLKRRAEDRLCNRTNIVGWLQELNRIGFPMERVK
;
A
#
# COMPACT_ATOMS: atom_id res chain seq x y z
N MET A 1 24.60 -14.26 12.15
CA MET A 1 24.44 -15.68 11.76
C MET A 1 23.05 -15.90 11.17
N GLN A 2 22.94 -16.15 9.86
CA GLN A 2 21.67 -16.49 9.19
C GLN A 2 21.43 -18.00 9.29
N LEU A 3 20.41 -18.41 10.05
CA LEU A 3 19.91 -19.78 10.02
C LEU A 3 19.33 -20.08 8.63
N LYS A 4 20.11 -20.76 7.77
CA LYS A 4 19.60 -21.42 6.57
C LYS A 4 18.62 -22.52 7.02
N LYS A 5 17.32 -22.21 7.07
CA LYS A 5 16.29 -23.24 7.26
C LYS A 5 16.27 -24.13 6.02
N GLU A 6 16.89 -25.29 6.12
CA GLU A 6 16.84 -26.35 5.12
C GLU A 6 15.39 -26.68 4.77
N ASN A 7 15.10 -26.70 3.47
CA ASN A 7 13.77 -26.89 2.92
C ASN A 7 13.44 -28.39 2.87
N LYS A 8 13.25 -29.04 4.04
CA LYS A 8 12.99 -30.48 4.12
C LYS A 8 11.68 -30.85 3.40
N PRO A 9 11.67 -31.76 2.41
CA PRO A 9 10.46 -32.11 1.66
C PRO A 9 9.38 -32.69 2.58
N CYS A 10 8.10 -32.40 2.28
CA CYS A 10 6.97 -32.91 3.05
C CYS A 10 6.90 -34.45 2.89
N ARG A 11 7.13 -35.19 3.98
CA ARG A 11 7.26 -36.66 3.97
C ARG A 11 5.94 -37.42 3.80
N THR A 12 4.78 -36.75 3.83
CA THR A 12 3.47 -37.39 3.70
C THR A 12 3.27 -37.98 2.30
N LYS A 13 2.78 -39.23 2.20
CA LYS A 13 2.59 -39.98 0.93
C LYS A 13 1.78 -39.20 -0.14
N ARG A 14 0.82 -38.35 0.27
CA ARG A 14 0.03 -37.49 -0.63
C ARG A 14 0.81 -36.39 -1.38
N CYS A 15 2.07 -36.13 -1.01
CA CYS A 15 2.88 -35.06 -1.61
C CYS A 15 3.97 -35.55 -2.58
N ARG A 16 4.10 -36.87 -2.81
CA ARG A 16 5.22 -37.47 -3.56
C ARG A 16 5.02 -37.56 -5.07
N ASN A 17 3.87 -37.19 -5.63
CA ASN A 17 3.63 -37.26 -7.07
C ASN A 17 3.60 -35.86 -7.73
N PRO A 18 4.68 -35.43 -8.41
CA PRO A 18 4.77 -34.12 -9.04
C PRO A 18 3.91 -33.95 -10.30
N ARG A 19 3.10 -34.95 -10.70
CA ARG A 19 2.18 -34.84 -11.86
C ARG A 19 0.73 -34.54 -11.48
N ILE A 20 0.37 -34.55 -10.19
CA ILE A 20 -1.00 -34.29 -9.71
C ILE A 20 -1.10 -32.83 -9.23
N TRP A 21 -0.98 -31.88 -10.15
CA TRP A 21 -1.14 -30.43 -9.86
C TRP A 21 -2.62 -30.02 -9.79
N GLY A 22 -3.41 -30.75 -9.02
CA GLY A 22 -4.85 -30.51 -8.89
C GLY A 22 -5.41 -30.93 -7.54
N ARG A 23 -5.64 -29.94 -6.67
CA ARG A 23 -6.67 -29.93 -5.60
C ARG A 23 -6.45 -30.62 -4.23
N ALA A 24 -5.49 -31.51 -3.98
CA ALA A 24 -5.31 -32.09 -2.63
C ALA A 24 -3.92 -31.83 -2.01
N ARG A 25 -3.64 -30.59 -1.59
CA ARG A 25 -2.44 -30.29 -0.80
C ARG A 25 -2.71 -30.60 0.67
N CYS A 26 -1.79 -31.31 1.34
CA CYS A 26 -1.86 -31.42 2.80
C CYS A 26 -1.77 -30.03 3.45
N TRP A 27 -2.32 -29.88 4.66
CA TRP A 27 -2.32 -28.61 5.39
C TRP A 27 -0.93 -27.99 5.51
N ASP A 28 0.12 -28.79 5.64
CA ASP A 28 1.51 -28.32 5.69
C ASP A 28 1.98 -27.72 4.36
N CYS A 29 1.67 -28.36 3.23
CA CYS A 29 1.99 -27.84 1.91
C CYS A 29 1.19 -26.57 1.58
N VAL A 30 -0.07 -26.48 2.05
CA VAL A 30 -0.87 -25.26 1.97
C VAL A 30 -0.24 -24.15 2.80
N ARG A 31 0.12 -24.41 4.07
CA ARG A 31 0.78 -23.45 4.96
C ARG A 31 2.13 -22.99 4.42
N ARG A 32 2.97 -23.89 3.91
CA ARG A 32 4.25 -23.54 3.28
C ARG A 32 4.04 -22.68 2.04
N SER A 33 3.14 -23.06 1.13
CA SER A 33 2.84 -22.26 -0.06
C SER A 33 2.28 -20.87 0.30
N TYR A 34 1.44 -20.78 1.33
CA TYR A 34 0.95 -19.51 1.85
C TYR A 34 2.09 -18.69 2.46
N TYR A 35 2.94 -19.29 3.28
CA TYR A 35 4.10 -18.65 3.90
C TYR A 35 5.11 -18.16 2.86
N SER A 36 5.46 -18.98 1.86
CA SER A 36 6.31 -18.58 0.74
C SER A 36 5.69 -17.46 -0.10
N ARG A 37 4.38 -17.50 -0.37
CA ARG A 37 3.67 -16.38 -1.03
C ARG A 37 3.66 -15.13 -0.16
N LYS A 38 3.49 -15.25 1.16
CA LYS A 38 3.55 -14.15 2.13
C LYS A 38 4.96 -13.55 2.17
N LEU A 39 6.01 -14.37 2.19
CA LEU A 39 7.40 -13.92 2.11
C LEU A 39 7.72 -13.25 0.78
N LYS A 40 7.36 -13.85 -0.36
CA LYS A 40 7.51 -13.22 -1.69
C LYS A 40 6.75 -11.88 -1.78
N ARG A 41 5.56 -11.79 -1.19
CA ARG A 41 4.82 -10.52 -1.06
C ARG A 41 5.53 -9.53 -0.13
N LYS A 42 6.10 -9.98 0.99
CA LYS A 42 6.86 -9.15 1.92
C LYS A 42 8.12 -8.61 1.24
N GLU A 43 8.80 -9.44 0.45
CA GLU A 43 9.97 -9.12 -0.35
C GLU A 43 9.66 -8.14 -1.47
N ARG A 44 8.62 -8.38 -2.28
CA ARG A 44 8.12 -7.40 -3.27
C ARG A 44 7.61 -6.10 -2.66
N ARG A 45 7.25 -6.11 -1.37
CA ARG A 45 6.85 -4.93 -0.60
C ARG A 45 8.00 -4.34 0.22
N LYS A 46 9.24 -4.85 0.09
CA LYS A 46 10.45 -4.18 0.60
C LYS A 46 10.65 -2.92 -0.24
N ARG A 47 9.79 -1.93 -0.02
CA ARG A 47 10.08 -0.55 -0.36
C ARG A 47 11.25 -0.14 0.55
N PRO A 48 12.25 0.62 0.06
CA PRO A 48 13.25 1.19 0.96
C PRO A 48 12.55 2.03 2.04
N GLY A 49 12.98 1.83 3.29
CA GLY A 49 12.40 2.44 4.50
C GLY A 49 11.16 1.74 5.08
N CYS A 50 10.95 1.89 6.39
CA CYS A 50 9.71 1.47 7.05
C CYS A 50 8.54 2.39 6.63
N ALA A 51 7.34 1.84 6.46
CA ALA A 51 6.15 2.67 6.32
C ALA A 51 5.99 3.53 7.59
N PRO A 52 5.69 4.84 7.47
CA PRO A 52 5.57 5.71 8.63
C PRO A 52 4.47 5.20 9.57
N SER A 53 4.69 5.34 10.88
CA SER A 53 3.67 4.98 11.86
C SER A 53 2.41 5.83 11.66
N ARG A 54 1.30 5.18 11.32
CA ARG A 54 -0.02 5.81 11.18
C ARG A 54 -0.84 5.76 12.48
N GLY A 55 -0.22 5.32 13.58
CA GLY A 55 -0.85 5.27 14.91
C GLY A 55 -0.69 6.55 15.72
N GLY A 56 0.26 7.42 15.37
CA GLY A 56 0.59 8.62 16.14
C GLY A 56 -0.50 9.70 16.10
N ALA A 57 -0.59 10.47 17.17
CA ALA A 57 -1.54 11.58 17.32
C ALA A 57 -1.41 12.64 16.21
N GLY A 58 -0.18 12.90 15.73
CA GLY A 58 0.07 13.82 14.60
C GLY A 58 -0.63 13.38 13.33
N TRP A 59 -0.45 12.12 12.92
CA TRP A 59 -1.13 11.57 11.75
C TRP A 59 -2.65 11.56 11.91
N GLN A 60 -3.18 11.16 13.08
CA GLN A 60 -4.63 11.11 13.28
C GLN A 60 -5.27 12.50 13.19
N ARG A 61 -4.64 13.52 13.78
CA ARG A 61 -5.09 14.92 13.68
C ARG A 61 -5.07 15.42 12.22
N ALA A 62 -3.94 15.24 11.54
CA ALA A 62 -3.78 15.68 10.15
C ALA A 62 -4.74 14.93 9.21
N ARG A 63 -4.89 13.62 9.40
CA ARG A 63 -5.87 12.79 8.68
C ARG A 63 -7.29 13.32 8.88
N LYS A 64 -7.71 13.61 10.12
CA LYS A 64 -9.06 14.11 10.41
C LYS A 64 -9.34 15.44 9.71
N ALA A 65 -8.34 16.32 9.61
CA ALA A 65 -8.45 17.63 8.96
C ALA A 65 -8.68 17.57 7.43
N VAL A 66 -8.38 16.45 6.79
CA VAL A 66 -8.56 16.25 5.33
C VAL A 66 -9.62 15.19 5.03
N SER A 67 -9.96 14.36 6.01
CA SER A 67 -11.04 13.37 5.91
C SER A 67 -12.37 14.07 5.60
N GLY A 68 -13.15 13.51 4.67
CA GLY A 68 -14.40 14.13 4.24
C GLY A 68 -14.28 15.09 3.06
N SER A 69 -13.07 15.47 2.66
CA SER A 69 -12.85 16.25 1.44
C SER A 69 -13.19 15.45 0.18
N SER A 70 -13.53 16.14 -0.91
CA SER A 70 -13.63 15.52 -2.24
C SER A 70 -12.30 14.89 -2.68
N CYS A 71 -12.39 13.91 -3.57
CA CYS A 71 -11.21 13.30 -4.19
C CYS A 71 -10.38 14.38 -4.89
N ALA A 72 -9.10 14.50 -4.53
CA ALA A 72 -8.22 15.53 -5.08
C ALA A 72 -7.90 15.36 -6.57
N ILE A 73 -8.21 14.19 -7.16
CA ILE A 73 -7.97 13.90 -8.57
C ILE A 73 -9.25 14.08 -9.40
N CYS A 74 -10.33 13.41 -9.01
CA CYS A 74 -11.56 13.36 -9.81
C CYS A 74 -12.72 14.18 -9.22
N GLY A 75 -12.52 14.88 -8.11
CA GLY A 75 -13.56 15.69 -7.46
C GLY A 75 -14.69 14.90 -6.79
N ALA A 76 -14.69 13.57 -6.87
CA ALA A 76 -15.75 12.74 -6.30
C ALA A 76 -15.92 13.01 -4.80
N LYS A 77 -17.14 13.32 -4.36
CA LYS A 77 -17.48 13.50 -2.94
C LYS A 77 -17.47 12.15 -2.20
N PRO A 78 -17.14 12.11 -0.90
CA PRO A 78 -17.30 10.89 -0.12
C PRO A 78 -18.78 10.47 -0.10
N GLY A 79 -19.01 9.16 -0.20
CA GLY A 79 -20.38 8.63 -0.20
C GLY A 79 -20.98 8.68 1.21
N PRO A 80 -22.32 8.75 1.32
CA PRO A 80 -22.98 8.62 2.60
C PRO A 80 -22.62 7.28 3.26
N PRO A 81 -22.67 7.20 4.61
CA PRO A 81 -22.58 5.93 5.29
C PRO A 81 -23.64 4.96 4.76
N ARG A 82 -23.26 3.71 4.49
CA ARG A 82 -24.24 2.67 4.13
C ARG A 82 -24.19 1.53 5.12
N LEU A 83 -25.35 0.95 5.39
CA LEU A 83 -25.44 -0.27 6.18
C LEU A 83 -24.82 -1.41 5.38
N THR A 84 -23.90 -2.12 6.01
CA THR A 84 -23.29 -3.34 5.47
C THR A 84 -23.63 -4.49 6.41
N SER A 85 -23.40 -5.74 5.98
CA SER A 85 -23.52 -6.93 6.85
C SER A 85 -22.65 -6.86 8.11
N SER A 86 -21.70 -5.92 8.18
CA SER A 86 -20.83 -5.64 9.32
C SER A 86 -21.17 -4.34 10.06
N GLY A 87 -22.37 -3.79 9.86
CA GLY A 87 -22.82 -2.51 10.44
C GLY A 87 -22.66 -1.30 9.50
N LEU A 88 -22.95 -0.11 10.04
CA LEU A 88 -22.88 1.15 9.31
C LEU A 88 -21.42 1.49 8.96
N ARG A 89 -21.09 1.56 7.67
CA ARG A 89 -19.75 1.94 7.19
C ARG A 89 -19.78 3.25 6.42
N SER A 90 -18.97 4.21 6.87
CA SER A 90 -18.65 5.41 6.12
C SER A 90 -17.72 5.07 4.95
N PHE A 91 -18.10 5.45 3.72
CA PHE A 91 -17.22 5.37 2.55
C PHE A 91 -16.36 6.62 2.44
N ALA A 92 -15.63 6.92 3.51
CA ALA A 92 -14.65 7.99 3.52
C ALA A 92 -13.53 7.68 2.53
N HIS A 93 -13.08 8.70 1.81
CA HIS A 93 -11.90 8.61 0.97
C HIS A 93 -10.66 8.30 1.81
N SER A 94 -9.72 7.59 1.20
CA SER A 94 -8.41 7.35 1.83
C SER A 94 -7.64 8.66 1.87
N VAL A 95 -7.05 9.00 3.01
CA VAL A 95 -6.09 10.11 3.08
C VAL A 95 -4.70 9.57 2.74
N ASP A 96 -4.03 10.24 1.82
CA ASP A 96 -2.69 9.89 1.38
C ASP A 96 -1.81 11.14 1.27
N HIS A 97 -0.50 10.93 1.33
CA HIS A 97 0.49 12.00 1.19
C HIS A 97 0.73 12.34 -0.28
N ILE A 98 0.91 13.59 -0.67
CA ILE A 98 1.26 13.95 -2.05
C ILE A 98 2.67 13.48 -2.37
N LEU A 99 3.65 14.01 -1.64
CA LEU A 99 4.99 13.46 -1.54
C LEU A 99 5.00 12.41 -0.44
N ALA A 100 5.54 11.22 -0.74
CA ALA A 100 5.62 10.15 0.24
C ALA A 100 6.35 10.65 1.51
N SER A 101 5.74 10.45 2.68
CA SER A 101 6.29 10.94 3.96
C SER A 101 7.77 10.60 4.17
N ARG A 102 8.22 9.41 3.74
CA ARG A 102 9.63 9.01 3.80
C ARG A 102 10.57 9.92 3.01
N PHE A 103 10.12 10.43 1.87
CA PHE A 103 10.93 11.30 1.01
C PHE A 103 11.16 12.63 1.73
N ILE A 104 10.09 13.20 2.28
CA ILE A 104 10.18 14.43 3.11
C ILE A 104 11.11 14.21 4.31
N THR A 105 10.96 13.10 5.03
CA THR A 105 11.82 12.79 6.18
C THR A 105 13.28 12.56 5.79
N GLN A 106 13.55 11.84 4.71
CA GLN A 106 14.91 11.53 4.26
C GLN A 106 15.66 12.77 3.75
N HIS A 107 14.94 13.71 3.12
CA HIS A 107 15.50 14.94 2.58
C HIS A 107 15.31 16.16 3.51
N ASN A 108 14.83 15.95 4.74
CA ASN A 108 14.56 16.99 5.74
C ASN A 108 13.73 18.18 5.22
N LEU A 109 12.67 17.89 4.44
CA LEU A 109 11.83 18.90 3.78
C LEU A 109 10.67 19.40 4.66
N GLY A 110 10.78 19.28 5.99
CA GLY A 110 9.76 19.72 6.95
C GLY A 110 8.80 18.62 7.43
N ASP A 111 7.58 19.00 7.86
CA ASP A 111 6.59 18.07 8.41
C ASP A 111 5.91 17.26 7.30
N PRO A 112 6.10 15.93 7.24
CA PRO A 112 5.43 15.09 6.26
C PRO A 112 3.90 15.08 6.39
N ASN A 113 3.36 15.40 7.58
CA ASN A 113 1.92 15.41 7.85
C ASN A 113 1.29 16.81 7.68
N ALA A 114 2.02 17.78 7.14
CA ALA A 114 1.48 19.08 6.83
C ALA A 114 0.24 18.94 5.93
N LYS A 115 -0.82 19.71 6.23
CA LYS A 115 -2.11 19.65 5.50
C LYS A 115 -1.93 19.84 3.98
N VAL A 116 -0.97 20.67 3.57
CA VAL A 116 -0.63 20.91 2.16
C VAL A 116 -0.22 19.63 1.43
N ASN A 117 0.50 18.74 2.11
CA ASN A 117 0.98 17.45 1.60
C ASN A 117 -0.04 16.32 1.77
N LEU A 118 -1.28 16.59 2.21
CA LEU A 118 -2.31 15.58 2.41
C LEU A 118 -3.48 15.78 1.46
N VAL A 119 -3.96 14.67 0.90
CA VAL A 119 -5.10 14.65 -0.02
C VAL A 119 -6.03 13.48 0.27
N ALA A 120 -7.32 13.69 0.05
CA ALA A 120 -8.32 12.64 0.04
C ALA A 120 -8.39 12.01 -1.37
N LEU A 121 -8.37 10.68 -1.44
CA LEU A 121 -8.42 9.92 -2.69
C LEU A 121 -9.51 8.86 -2.61
N CYS A 122 -10.34 8.81 -3.66
CA CYS A 122 -11.36 7.79 -3.78
C CYS A 122 -10.75 6.41 -4.05
N GLN A 123 -11.56 5.36 -3.89
CA GLN A 123 -11.14 3.98 -4.09
C GLN A 123 -10.64 3.68 -5.51
N LYS A 124 -11.04 4.47 -6.52
CA LYS A 124 -10.57 4.35 -7.90
C LYS A 124 -9.20 5.03 -8.11
N CYS A 125 -9.03 6.22 -7.53
CA CYS A 125 -7.83 7.06 -7.71
C CYS A 125 -6.65 6.62 -6.82
N HIS A 126 -6.91 6.18 -5.59
CA HIS A 126 -5.86 5.78 -4.66
C HIS A 126 -4.95 4.64 -5.19
N PRO A 127 -5.47 3.57 -5.83
CA PRO A 127 -4.63 2.56 -6.47
C PRO A 127 -3.82 3.06 -7.68
N LEU A 128 -4.24 4.11 -8.37
CA LEU A 128 -3.49 4.69 -9.49
C LEU A 128 -2.22 5.36 -8.98
N LYS A 129 -2.35 6.21 -7.96
CA LYS A 129 -1.20 6.82 -7.27
C LYS A 129 -0.24 5.77 -6.74
N ARG A 130 -0.76 4.73 -6.07
CA ARG A 130 0.07 3.64 -5.54
C ARG A 130 0.90 2.95 -6.63
N ARG A 131 0.32 2.74 -7.81
CA ARG A 131 1.05 2.16 -8.97
C ARG A 131 2.18 3.08 -9.44
N ALA A 132 1.95 4.39 -9.47
CA ALA A 132 2.99 5.38 -9.77
C ALA A 132 4.13 5.31 -8.74
N GLU A 133 3.82 5.30 -7.44
CA GLU A 133 4.82 5.19 -6.37
C GLU A 133 5.60 3.86 -6.42
N ASP A 134 4.95 2.76 -6.79
CA ASP A 134 5.63 1.47 -6.92
C ASP A 134 6.66 1.48 -8.08
N ARG A 135 6.49 2.33 -9.11
CA ARG A 135 7.53 2.56 -10.14
C ARG A 135 8.75 3.27 -9.55
N LEU A 136 8.52 4.29 -8.70
CA LEU A 136 9.59 4.98 -7.98
C LEU A 136 10.38 4.03 -7.07
N CYS A 137 9.67 3.27 -6.22
CA CYS A 137 10.31 2.41 -5.22
C CYS A 137 11.09 1.22 -5.80
N ASN A 138 10.69 0.68 -6.96
CA ASN A 138 11.30 -0.54 -7.52
C ASN A 138 12.38 -0.27 -8.58
N ARG A 139 12.36 0.90 -9.23
CA ARG A 139 13.24 1.18 -10.39
C ARG A 139 13.99 2.51 -10.29
N THR A 140 13.88 3.21 -9.16
CA THR A 140 14.46 4.55 -8.95
C THR A 140 14.16 5.52 -10.11
N ASN A 141 13.04 5.31 -10.81
CA ASN A 141 12.69 6.06 -12.00
C ASN A 141 11.80 7.24 -11.59
N ILE A 142 12.46 8.32 -11.18
CA ILE A 142 11.81 9.57 -10.74
C ILE A 142 11.00 10.18 -11.88
N VAL A 143 11.55 10.23 -13.10
CA VAL A 143 10.89 10.80 -14.28
C VAL A 143 9.59 10.07 -14.59
N GLY A 144 9.62 8.74 -14.65
CA GLY A 144 8.45 7.92 -14.91
C GLY A 144 7.41 7.95 -13.78
N TRP A 145 7.81 8.28 -12.55
CA TRP A 145 6.90 8.53 -11.44
C TRP A 145 6.19 9.87 -11.59
N LEU A 146 6.93 10.96 -11.86
CA LEU A 146 6.37 12.30 -12.09
C LEU A 146 5.43 12.33 -13.29
N GLN A 147 5.83 11.71 -14.41
CA GLN A 147 4.98 11.59 -15.59
C GLN A 147 3.65 10.89 -15.29
N GLU A 148 3.68 9.81 -14.51
CA GLU A 148 2.47 9.06 -14.16
C GLU A 148 1.58 9.87 -13.20
N LEU A 149 2.16 10.61 -12.24
CA LEU A 149 1.39 11.50 -11.38
C LEU A 149 0.72 12.63 -12.16
N ASN A 150 1.43 13.28 -13.09
CA ASN A 150 0.87 14.29 -13.97
C ASN A 150 -0.24 13.71 -14.85
N ARG A 151 -0.02 12.52 -15.43
CA ARG A 151 -1.02 11.82 -16.27
C ARG A 151 -2.32 11.51 -15.52
N ILE A 152 -2.23 11.18 -14.23
CA ILE A 152 -3.41 10.88 -13.41
C ILE A 152 -4.11 12.16 -12.92
N GLY A 153 -3.48 13.34 -13.07
CA GLY A 153 -4.03 14.61 -12.57
C GLY A 153 -3.79 14.80 -11.08
N PHE A 154 -2.63 14.35 -10.58
CA PHE A 154 -2.27 14.54 -9.18
C PHE A 154 -1.88 16.01 -8.94
N PRO A 155 -2.37 16.68 -7.87
CA PRO A 155 -2.15 18.11 -7.66
C PRO A 155 -0.73 18.39 -7.12
N MET A 156 0.28 18.21 -7.97
CA MET A 156 1.69 18.39 -7.62
C MET A 156 2.04 19.84 -7.28
N GLU A 157 1.29 20.81 -7.81
CA GLU A 157 1.45 22.25 -7.57
C GLU A 157 1.31 22.65 -6.09
N ARG A 158 0.68 21.80 -5.27
CA ARG A 158 0.45 22.05 -3.84
C ARG A 158 1.68 21.84 -2.97
N VAL A 159 2.73 21.22 -3.50
CA VAL A 159 3.96 20.95 -2.76
C VAL A 159 5.10 21.65 -3.50
N LYS A 160 5.50 22.80 -2.98
CA LYS A 160 6.65 23.59 -3.44
C LYS A 160 7.84 23.30 -2.52
#